data_AF-Q94692-F1
#
_entry.id   AF-Q94692-F1
#
_cell.length_a   1.000
_cell.length_b   1.000
_cell.length_c   1.000
_cell.angle_alpha   90.00
_cell.angle_beta   90.00
_cell.angle_gamma   90.00
#
_symmetry.space_group_name_H-M   'P 1'
#
loop_
_entity.id
_entity.type
_entity.pdbx_description
1 polymer ?
#
loop_
_entity_poly.entity_id
_entity_poly.type
_entity_poly.pdbx_seq_one_letter_code
_entity_poly.pdbx_strand_id
1 'polypeptide(L)' 'PRRARTSFTYDQLVALENKFKSTRYLSVCERLNLAFSLNLTETQV' A
#
# COMPACT_ATOMS: atom_id res chain seq x y z
N PRO A 1 -18.48 -1.87 -13.43
CA PRO A 1 -18.00 -0.65 -12.76
C PRO A 1 -16.46 -0.63 -12.68
N ARG A 2 -15.80 0.37 -13.29
CA ARG A 2 -14.35 0.53 -13.11
C ARG A 2 -14.10 0.95 -11.66
N ARG A 3 -13.18 0.28 -10.95
CA ARG A 3 -12.76 0.75 -9.62
C ARG A 3 -12.21 2.17 -9.78
N ALA A 4 -12.66 3.08 -8.94
CA ALA A 4 -12.08 4.42 -8.88
C ALA A 4 -10.58 4.27 -8.65
N ARG A 5 -9.77 5.03 -9.39
CA ARG A 5 -8.33 5.08 -9.15
C ARG A 5 -8.11 5.65 -7.74
N THR A 6 -7.35 4.94 -6.92
CA THR A 6 -6.92 5.45 -5.62
C THR A 6 -5.92 6.58 -5.86
N SER A 7 -6.20 7.76 -5.31
CA SER A 7 -5.21 8.83 -5.22
C SER A 7 -4.45 8.66 -3.91
N PHE A 8 -3.14 8.44 -3.99
CA PHE A 8 -2.27 8.37 -2.82
C PHE A 8 -1.75 9.77 -2.45
N THR A 9 -1.61 10.03 -1.16
CA THR A 9 -0.86 11.18 -0.66
C THR A 9 0.63 10.98 -0.89
N TYR A 10 1.41 12.06 -0.80
CA TYR A 10 2.87 11.99 -0.93
C TYR A 10 3.50 11.02 0.09
N ASP A 11 3.09 11.10 1.35
CA ASP A 11 3.64 10.26 2.42
C ASP A 11 3.32 8.77 2.20
N GLN A 12 2.12 8.47 1.69
CA GLN A 12 1.75 7.10 1.32
C GLN A 12 2.63 6.56 0.19
N LEU A 13 2.92 7.36 -0.84
CA LEU A 13 3.79 6.96 -1.94
C LEU A 13 5.22 6.66 -1.45
N VAL A 14 5.79 7.55 -0.64
CA VAL A 14 7.13 7.36 -0.07
C VAL A 14 7.20 6.09 0.78
N ALA A 15 6.19 5.83 1.61
CA ALA A 15 6.14 4.61 2.42
C ALA A 15 6.04 3.34 1.57
N LEU A 16 5.18 3.34 0.55
CA LEU A 16 5.03 2.21 -0.39
C LEU A 16 6.33 1.95 -1.15
N GLU A 17 6.98 2.99 -1.68
CA GLU A 17 8.26 2.87 -2.39
C GLU A 17 9.37 2.32 -1.48
N ASN A 18 9.47 2.83 -0.24
CA ASN A 18 10.46 2.38 0.73
C ASN A 18 10.23 0.92 1.12
N LYS A 19 8.97 0.51 1.32
CA LYS A 19 8.68 -0.89 1.58
C LYS A 19 9.02 -1.75 0.36
N PHE A 20 8.67 -1.33 -0.85
CA PHE A 20 8.96 -2.09 -2.07
C PHE A 20 10.47 -2.26 -2.32
N LYS A 21 11.28 -1.23 -2.02
CA LYS A 21 12.76 -1.31 -2.10
C LYS A 21 13.33 -2.39 -1.17
N SER A 22 12.76 -2.57 0.02
CA SER A 22 13.22 -3.58 0.98
C SER A 22 12.61 -4.96 0.75
N THR A 23 11.34 -5.02 0.33
CA THR A 23 10.60 -6.26 0.12
C THR A 23 9.60 -6.08 -1.01
N ARG A 24 9.92 -6.65 -2.19
CA ARG A 24 9.06 -6.52 -3.39
C ARG A 24 7.75 -7.30 -3.30
N TYR A 25 7.71 -8.35 -2.50
CA TYR A 25 6.55 -9.23 -2.39
C TYR A 25 6.19 -9.38 -0.92
N LEU A 26 5.05 -8.83 -0.56
CA LEU A 26 4.50 -8.92 0.78
C LEU A 26 3.54 -10.09 0.88
N SER A 27 3.62 -10.82 1.98
CA SER A 27 2.55 -11.74 2.38
C SER A 27 1.23 -10.99 2.61
N VAL A 28 0.11 -11.72 2.64
CA VAL A 28 -1.21 -11.13 2.92
C VAL A 28 -1.21 -10.36 4.26
N CYS A 29 -0.59 -10.94 5.28
CA CYS A 29 -0.49 -10.31 6.60
C CYS A 29 0.31 -9.00 6.55
N GLU A 30 1.44 -8.99 5.84
CA GLU A 30 2.26 -7.79 5.68
C GLU A 30 1.55 -6.69 4.88
N ARG A 31 0.80 -7.05 3.83
CA ARG A 31 -0.03 -6.08 3.09
C ARG A 31 -1.11 -5.47 3.98
N LEU A 32 -1.80 -6.29 4.78
CA LEU A 32 -2.83 -5.81 5.71
C LEU A 32 -2.25 -4.83 6.73
N ASN A 33 -1.10 -5.15 7.31
CA ASN A 33 -0.44 -4.27 8.28
C ASN A 33 -0.01 -2.94 7.65
N LEU A 34 0.57 -3.00 6.44
CA LEU A 34 0.96 -1.79 5.71
C LEU A 34 -0.26 -0.95 5.33
N ALA A 35 -1.31 -1.58 4.82
CA ALA A 35 -2.55 -0.92 4.47
C ALA A 35 -3.17 -0.20 5.67
N PHE A 36 -3.25 -0.86 6.82
CA PHE A 36 -3.74 -0.26 8.06
C PHE A 36 -2.91 0.95 8.47
N SER A 37 -1.58 0.85 8.42
CA SER A 37 -0.68 1.96 8.77
C SER A 37 -0.80 3.18 7.86
N LEU A 38 -1.25 2.98 6.61
CA LEU A 38 -1.41 4.01 5.60
C LEU A 38 -2.86 4.46 5.41
N ASN A 39 -3.79 3.96 6.21
CA ASN A 39 -5.23 4.17 6.03
C ASN A 39 -5.72 3.78 4.62
N LEU A 40 -5.22 2.65 4.11
CA LEU A 40 -5.57 2.03 2.84
C LEU A 40 -6.22 0.65 3.07
N THR A 41 -6.73 0.04 2.01
CA THR A 41 -7.17 -1.36 1.98
C THR A 41 -6.08 -2.28 1.46
N GLU A 42 -6.17 -3.58 1.78
CA GLU A 42 -5.23 -4.60 1.30
C GLU A 42 -5.07 -4.60 -0.22
N THR A 43 -6.15 -4.32 -0.95
CA THR A 43 -6.12 -4.26 -2.42
C THR A 43 -5.53 -2.98 -3.00
N GLN A 44 -5.21 -1.99 -2.17
CA GLN A 44 -4.57 -0.73 -2.56
C GLN A 44 -3.06 -0.72 -2.29
N VAL A 45 -2.54 -1.77 -1.63
CA VAL A 45 -1.12 -1.99 -1.31
C VAL A 45 -0.55 -3.08 -2.22
#